data_AF-Q824G9-F1
#
_entry.id   AF-Q824G9-F1
#
_cell.length_a   1.000
_cell.length_b   1.000
_cell.length_c   1.000
_cell.angle_alpha   90.00
_cell.angle_beta   90.00
_cell.angle_gamma   90.00
#
_symmetry.space_group_name_H-M   'P 1'
#
loop_
_entity.id
_entity.type
_entity.pdbx_description
1 polymer ?
#
loop_
_entity_poly.entity_id
_entity_poly.type
_entity_poly.pdbx_seq_one_letter_code
_entity_poly.pdbx_strand_id
1 'polypeptide(L)'
;MKLPRMCFGYLPKPTFMSTKARGSVHYIPTARHAARKIGSGLFSLLGMGALSCSILAASMCQTFLPCIGLLILGILLCVVAYRQYTSAWTRIEIPKLCYRQHVVSSVTDQEYLSLLRTWRLLSPGMYCHQENRNIQICEGTRENLKKILEKRSVKKNGTILIQELDLEAIRNGRLATETLYQEVFQLPPIMQECVENSLRTSHSKDRIVAIPWSDLSPGPSPQEVLYTHIPGLRQEGAESSPLSVYTVAYVEAFKAAIERVSVSRLVNKAGICLLVSPLGVVKGLDPEALHSTKLLSKMAFLQAAEFLAREAVLPESKSKLPITIALVDPESVAPLRSIDTNVMFPSRECLSFSDFTPSSFSWCHVI
;
A
#
# COMPACT_ATOMS: atom_id res chain seq x y z
N MET A 1 -26.56 20.28 -13.07
CA MET A 1 -25.60 19.73 -14.05
C MET A 1 -24.20 20.23 -13.71
N LYS A 2 -23.17 19.38 -13.72
CA LYS A 2 -21.78 19.81 -13.46
C LYS A 2 -21.11 20.27 -14.77
N LEU A 3 -21.59 21.36 -15.35
CA LEU A 3 -21.11 21.96 -16.61
C LEU A 3 -19.57 22.12 -16.70
N PRO A 4 -18.84 22.50 -15.62
CA PRO A 4 -17.38 22.60 -15.69
C PRO A 4 -16.68 21.27 -16.03
N ARG A 5 -17.31 20.13 -15.71
CA ARG A 5 -16.75 18.80 -16.02
C ARG A 5 -16.96 18.37 -17.47
N MET A 6 -17.90 19.02 -18.18
CA MET A 6 -18.16 18.78 -19.60
C MET A 6 -17.24 19.62 -20.48
N CYS A 7 -16.92 20.86 -20.06
CA CYS A 7 -16.13 21.80 -20.87
C CYS A 7 -14.61 21.67 -20.70
N PHE A 8 -14.09 21.14 -19.57
CA PHE A 8 -12.64 21.15 -19.25
C PHE A 8 -12.00 19.75 -19.15
N GLY A 9 -12.62 18.70 -19.70
CA GLY A 9 -12.21 17.30 -19.55
C GLY A 9 -11.00 16.82 -20.38
N TYR A 10 -10.14 17.71 -20.87
CA TYR A 10 -8.98 17.33 -21.71
C TYR A 10 -7.76 16.85 -20.93
N LEU A 11 -7.70 17.08 -19.62
CA LEU A 11 -6.75 16.36 -18.77
C LEU A 11 -7.41 15.05 -18.33
N PRO A 12 -6.92 13.87 -18.77
CA PRO A 12 -7.35 12.62 -18.19
C PRO A 12 -6.75 12.56 -16.78
N LYS A 13 -7.33 13.29 -15.83
CA LYS A 13 -7.30 12.79 -14.47
C LYS A 13 -8.20 11.56 -14.50
N PRO A 14 -7.70 10.35 -14.20
CA PRO A 14 -8.56 9.21 -13.93
C PRO A 14 -9.30 9.50 -12.61
N THR A 15 -10.26 10.41 -12.64
CA THR A 15 -11.18 10.59 -11.53
C THR A 15 -12.17 9.46 -11.63
N PHE A 16 -11.88 8.37 -10.93
CA PHE A 16 -12.89 7.38 -10.58
C PHE A 16 -14.03 8.12 -9.88
N MET A 17 -15.15 8.33 -10.57
CA MET A 17 -16.39 8.70 -9.88
C MET A 17 -16.88 7.45 -9.17
N SER A 18 -16.35 7.22 -7.97
CA SER A 18 -17.00 6.35 -6.99
C SER A 18 -18.23 7.10 -6.49
N THR A 19 -19.42 6.63 -6.90
CA THR A 19 -20.63 7.03 -6.20
C THR A 19 -20.61 6.34 -4.84
N LYS A 20 -20.95 7.07 -3.76
CA LYS A 20 -21.09 6.53 -2.39
C LYS A 20 -22.28 5.56 -2.24
N ALA A 21 -22.68 4.87 -3.31
CA ALA A 21 -23.67 3.80 -3.23
C ALA A 21 -22.94 2.51 -2.84
N ARG A 22 -23.55 1.72 -1.94
CA ARG A 22 -23.09 0.39 -1.53
C ARG A 22 -23.04 -0.56 -2.74
N GLY A 23 -21.99 -0.49 -3.53
CA GLY A 23 -21.80 -1.33 -4.71
C GLY A 23 -20.73 -0.73 -5.61
N SER A 24 -19.73 -1.52 -5.95
CA SER A 24 -18.56 -1.25 -6.78
C SER A 24 -18.94 -0.94 -8.23
N VAL A 25 -19.64 0.17 -8.44
CA VAL A 25 -19.92 0.72 -9.76
C VAL A 25 -18.85 1.76 -10.07
N HIS A 26 -17.97 1.40 -11.01
CA HIS A 26 -16.93 2.29 -11.50
C HIS A 26 -17.29 2.75 -12.91
N TYR A 27 -17.18 4.06 -13.14
CA TYR A 27 -17.34 4.64 -14.47
C TYR A 27 -15.95 4.88 -15.05
N ILE A 28 -15.56 4.10 -16.05
CA ILE A 28 -14.28 4.28 -16.75
C ILE A 28 -14.53 5.06 -18.04
N PRO A 29 -13.77 6.14 -18.31
CA PRO A 29 -13.82 6.79 -19.60
C PRO A 29 -13.17 5.88 -20.66
N THR A 30 -13.95 5.37 -21.61
CA THR A 30 -13.42 4.57 -22.71
C THR A 30 -12.71 5.47 -23.73
N ALA A 31 -11.47 5.15 -24.05
CA ALA A 31 -10.68 5.87 -25.07
C ALA A 31 -11.37 5.89 -26.45
N ARG A 32 -12.18 4.87 -26.76
CA ARG A 32 -13.02 4.76 -27.98
C ARG A 32 -14.09 5.86 -28.12
N HIS A 33 -14.34 6.68 -27.10
CA HIS A 33 -15.36 7.73 -27.14
C HIS A 33 -14.80 9.16 -27.01
N ALA A 34 -13.50 9.36 -27.29
CA ALA A 34 -12.89 10.69 -27.35
C ALA A 34 -13.69 11.66 -28.25
N ALA A 35 -14.10 11.23 -29.45
CA ALA A 35 -14.92 12.03 -30.36
C ALA A 35 -16.27 12.46 -29.77
N ARG A 36 -16.92 11.61 -28.96
CA ARG A 36 -18.19 11.95 -28.29
C ARG A 36 -17.99 12.94 -27.14
N LYS A 37 -16.84 12.90 -26.47
CA LYS A 37 -16.48 13.92 -25.46
C LYS A 37 -16.27 15.28 -26.12
N ILE A 38 -15.53 15.32 -27.22
CA ILE A 38 -15.34 16.55 -28.03
C ILE A 38 -16.69 17.10 -28.49
N GLY A 39 -17.55 16.23 -29.04
CA GLY A 39 -18.92 16.60 -29.42
C GLY A 39 -19.73 17.17 -28.26
N SER A 40 -19.73 16.52 -27.10
CA SER A 40 -20.45 17.03 -25.91
C SER A 40 -19.94 18.39 -25.43
N GLY A 41 -18.63 18.63 -25.52
CA GLY A 41 -18.02 19.92 -25.22
C GLY A 41 -18.49 21.01 -26.18
N LEU A 42 -18.43 20.74 -27.49
CA LEU A 42 -18.89 21.66 -28.54
C LEU A 42 -20.38 22.01 -28.38
N PHE A 43 -21.24 21.02 -28.17
CA PHE A 43 -22.67 21.26 -27.94
C PHE A 43 -22.93 22.05 -26.66
N SER A 44 -22.15 21.84 -25.59
CA SER A 44 -22.30 22.62 -24.36
C SER A 44 -21.87 24.08 -24.53
N LEU A 45 -20.80 24.34 -25.29
CA LEU A 45 -20.35 25.70 -25.61
C LEU A 45 -21.36 26.43 -26.49
N LEU A 46 -21.88 25.77 -27.53
CA LEU A 46 -22.92 26.32 -28.40
C LEU A 46 -24.23 26.57 -27.62
N GLY A 47 -24.61 25.67 -26.72
CA GLY A 47 -25.78 25.84 -25.86
C GLY A 47 -25.64 27.03 -24.91
N MET A 48 -24.49 27.18 -24.25
CA MET A 48 -24.22 28.35 -23.40
C MET A 48 -24.13 29.66 -24.19
N GLY A 49 -23.59 29.61 -25.41
CA GLY A 49 -23.59 30.74 -26.35
C GLY A 49 -25.00 31.18 -26.71
N ALA A 50 -25.87 30.25 -27.12
CA ALA A 50 -27.27 30.54 -27.45
C ALA A 50 -28.06 31.11 -26.26
N LEU A 51 -27.83 30.57 -25.05
CA LEU A 51 -28.43 31.10 -23.81
C LEU A 51 -27.95 32.53 -23.51
N SER A 52 -26.66 32.79 -23.69
CA SER A 52 -26.09 34.14 -23.50
C SER A 52 -26.65 35.13 -24.51
N CYS A 53 -26.78 34.72 -25.78
CA CYS A 53 -27.41 35.53 -26.84
C CYS A 53 -28.90 35.75 -26.59
N SER A 54 -29.61 34.78 -26.00
CA SER A 54 -31.02 34.95 -25.59
C SER A 54 -31.17 36.04 -24.53
N ILE A 55 -30.30 36.02 -23.50
CA ILE A 55 -30.26 37.06 -22.45
C ILE A 55 -29.96 38.44 -23.05
N LEU A 56 -29.01 38.52 -23.98
CA LEU A 56 -28.66 39.78 -24.67
C LEU A 56 -29.79 40.29 -25.58
N ALA A 57 -30.48 39.40 -26.29
CA ALA A 57 -31.62 39.76 -27.13
C ALA A 57 -32.79 40.30 -26.30
N ALA A 58 -33.02 39.73 -25.12
CA ALA A 58 -34.02 40.20 -24.17
C ALA A 58 -33.65 41.56 -23.55
N SER A 59 -32.38 41.76 -23.17
CA SER A 59 -31.94 42.94 -22.41
C SER A 59 -31.64 44.15 -23.29
N MET A 60 -31.07 43.95 -24.48
CA MET A 60 -30.63 45.05 -25.35
C MET A 60 -31.58 45.31 -26.52
N CYS A 61 -32.16 44.25 -27.10
CA CYS A 61 -32.94 44.37 -28.34
C CYS A 61 -34.46 44.34 -28.11
N GLN A 62 -34.93 44.04 -26.89
CA GLN A 62 -36.35 43.90 -26.54
C GLN A 62 -37.16 42.98 -27.47
N THR A 63 -36.49 42.04 -28.15
CA THR A 63 -37.12 41.15 -29.13
C THR A 63 -37.50 39.82 -28.47
N PHE A 64 -38.77 39.69 -28.11
CA PHE A 64 -39.29 38.52 -27.37
C PHE A 64 -39.26 37.21 -28.18
N LEU A 65 -39.64 37.24 -29.45
CA LEU A 65 -39.69 36.05 -30.31
C LEU A 65 -38.31 35.38 -30.53
N PRO A 66 -37.24 36.09 -30.95
CA PRO A 66 -35.91 35.48 -31.10
C PRO A 66 -35.30 35.10 -29.76
N CYS A 67 -35.63 35.80 -28.67
CA CYS A 67 -35.21 35.42 -27.31
C CYS A 67 -35.73 34.02 -26.94
N ILE A 68 -37.02 33.75 -27.14
CA ILE A 68 -37.64 32.45 -26.84
C ILE A 68 -37.03 31.36 -27.73
N GLY A 69 -36.82 31.62 -29.02
CA GLY A 69 -36.19 30.68 -29.94
C GLY A 69 -34.77 30.28 -29.53
N LEU A 70 -33.94 31.26 -29.17
CA LEU A 70 -32.57 31.03 -28.71
C LEU A 70 -32.52 30.31 -27.35
N LEU A 71 -33.47 30.58 -26.45
CA LEU A 71 -33.57 29.91 -25.17
C LEU A 71 -33.90 28.42 -25.35
N ILE A 72 -34.90 28.10 -26.16
CA ILE A 72 -35.28 26.71 -26.46
C ILE A 72 -34.12 25.98 -27.16
N LEU A 73 -33.47 26.62 -28.13
CA LEU A 73 -32.32 26.05 -28.81
C LEU A 73 -31.16 25.78 -27.85
N GLY A 74 -30.84 26.73 -26.97
CA GLY A 74 -29.79 26.58 -25.96
C GLY A 74 -30.04 25.42 -25.00
N ILE A 75 -31.29 25.25 -24.54
CA ILE A 75 -31.71 24.12 -23.70
C ILE A 75 -31.56 22.79 -24.45
N LEU A 76 -32.04 22.70 -25.69
CA LEU A 76 -31.94 21.50 -26.51
C LEU A 76 -30.48 21.07 -26.73
N LEU A 77 -29.59 22.02 -27.05
CA LEU A 77 -28.16 21.76 -27.21
C LEU A 77 -27.51 21.25 -25.91
N CYS A 78 -27.87 21.82 -24.77
CA CYS A 78 -27.42 21.35 -23.46
C CYS A 78 -27.93 19.94 -23.12
N VAL A 79 -29.16 19.60 -23.50
CA VAL A 79 -29.73 18.24 -23.31
C VAL A 79 -29.01 17.22 -24.19
N VAL A 80 -28.72 17.56 -25.45
CA VAL A 80 -27.95 16.71 -26.37
C VAL A 80 -26.51 16.53 -25.86
N ALA A 81 -25.86 17.60 -25.41
CA ALA A 81 -24.54 17.55 -24.78
C ALA A 81 -24.53 16.61 -23.57
N TYR A 82 -25.58 16.69 -22.74
CA TYR A 82 -25.73 15.82 -21.57
C TYR A 82 -25.87 14.35 -21.96
N ARG A 83 -26.70 14.03 -22.96
CA ARG A 83 -26.87 12.64 -23.44
C ARG A 83 -25.60 12.07 -24.05
N GLN A 84 -24.87 12.87 -24.83
CA GLN A 84 -23.57 12.47 -25.39
C GLN A 84 -22.52 12.27 -24.29
N TYR A 85 -22.51 13.16 -23.30
CA TYR A 85 -21.64 13.02 -22.13
C TYR A 85 -21.95 11.74 -21.36
N THR A 86 -23.22 11.45 -21.02
CA THR A 86 -23.58 10.24 -20.26
C THR A 86 -23.33 8.95 -21.01
N SER A 87 -23.52 8.94 -22.34
CA SER A 87 -23.27 7.75 -23.18
C SER A 87 -21.78 7.46 -23.42
N ALA A 88 -20.88 8.39 -23.08
CA ALA A 88 -19.43 8.20 -23.14
C ALA A 88 -18.85 7.52 -21.88
N TRP A 89 -19.69 7.16 -20.91
CA TRP A 89 -19.29 6.43 -19.70
C TRP A 89 -19.82 5.00 -19.75
N THR A 90 -18.92 4.03 -19.66
CA THR A 90 -19.34 2.64 -19.44
C THR A 90 -19.51 2.40 -17.95
N ARG A 91 -20.68 1.89 -17.57
CA ARG A 91 -20.93 1.36 -16.23
C ARG A 91 -20.23 0.01 -16.13
N ILE A 92 -19.13 -0.05 -15.38
CA ILE A 92 -18.54 -1.33 -15.01
C ILE A 92 -19.03 -1.60 -13.60
N GLU A 93 -19.97 -2.54 -13.51
CA GLU A 93 -20.24 -3.19 -12.24
C GLU A 93 -19.14 -4.22 -12.04
N ILE A 94 -18.21 -3.94 -11.14
CA ILE A 94 -17.36 -5.01 -10.63
C ILE A 94 -18.31 -5.82 -9.76
N PRO A 95 -18.69 -7.06 -10.16
CA PRO A 95 -19.54 -7.89 -9.31
C PRO A 95 -18.89 -7.95 -7.93
N LYS A 96 -19.70 -7.95 -6.87
CA LYS A 96 -19.20 -8.29 -5.54
C LYS A 96 -18.58 -9.68 -5.70
N LEU A 97 -17.27 -9.74 -5.90
CA LEU A 97 -16.53 -10.98 -5.94
C LEU A 97 -16.86 -11.65 -4.61
N CYS A 98 -17.56 -12.79 -4.67
CA CYS A 98 -17.68 -13.65 -3.52
C CYS A 98 -16.27 -14.16 -3.27
N TYR A 99 -15.53 -13.44 -2.44
CA TYR A 99 -14.18 -13.77 -2.06
C TYR A 99 -14.24 -15.03 -1.20
N ARG A 100 -14.16 -16.18 -1.88
CA ARG A 100 -13.90 -17.43 -1.20
C ARG A 100 -12.45 -17.43 -0.73
N GLN A 101 -12.21 -18.06 0.40
CA GLN A 101 -10.88 -18.41 0.84
C GLN A 101 -10.13 -19.09 -0.31
N HIS A 102 -9.04 -18.46 -0.75
CA HIS A 102 -8.22 -19.02 -1.82
C HIS A 102 -7.23 -20.00 -1.18
N VAL A 103 -7.33 -21.26 -1.57
CA VAL A 103 -6.37 -22.29 -1.16
C VAL A 103 -5.27 -22.31 -2.22
N VAL A 104 -4.03 -22.15 -1.76
CA VAL A 104 -2.85 -22.15 -2.63
C VAL A 104 -2.54 -23.59 -3.03
N SER A 105 -2.44 -23.85 -4.33
CA SER A 105 -2.09 -25.17 -4.88
C SER A 105 -0.65 -25.25 -5.39
N SER A 106 -0.03 -24.12 -5.73
CA SER A 106 1.31 -24.04 -6.31
C SER A 106 1.93 -22.65 -6.13
N VAL A 107 3.27 -22.56 -6.11
CA VAL A 107 3.98 -21.27 -6.04
C VAL A 107 4.09 -20.70 -7.46
N THR A 108 3.12 -19.88 -7.85
CA THR A 108 3.06 -19.23 -9.17
C THR A 108 2.59 -17.78 -9.07
N ASP A 109 2.96 -16.95 -10.04
CA ASP A 109 2.51 -15.56 -10.15
C ASP A 109 0.98 -15.42 -10.13
N GLN A 110 0.29 -16.35 -10.81
CA GLN A 110 -1.17 -16.35 -10.85
C GLN A 110 -1.78 -16.57 -9.47
N GLU A 111 -1.21 -17.48 -8.67
CA GLU A 111 -1.67 -17.72 -7.31
C GLU A 111 -1.33 -16.57 -6.37
N TYR A 112 -0.15 -15.98 -6.51
CA TYR A 112 0.21 -14.75 -5.79
C TYR A 112 -0.82 -13.63 -6.03
N LEU A 113 -1.14 -13.35 -7.30
CA LEU A 113 -2.14 -12.33 -7.64
C LEU A 113 -3.54 -12.71 -7.15
N SER A 114 -3.86 -14.01 -7.12
CA SER A 114 -5.14 -14.51 -6.61
C SER A 114 -5.25 -14.32 -5.09
N LEU A 115 -4.17 -14.55 -4.34
CA LEU A 115 -4.08 -14.21 -2.92
C LEU A 115 -4.23 -12.72 -2.70
N LEU A 116 -3.50 -11.87 -3.44
CA LEU A 116 -3.62 -10.42 -3.26
C LEU A 116 -5.05 -9.94 -3.56
N ARG A 117 -5.73 -10.55 -4.54
CA ARG A 117 -7.12 -10.21 -4.86
C ARG A 117 -8.09 -10.48 -3.72
N THR A 118 -7.82 -11.44 -2.82
CA THR A 118 -8.70 -11.66 -1.64
C THR A 118 -8.71 -10.46 -0.70
N TRP A 119 -7.74 -9.55 -0.80
CA TRP A 119 -7.70 -8.33 -0.01
C TRP A 119 -8.49 -7.21 -0.68
N ARG A 120 -9.24 -6.46 0.12
CA ARG A 120 -10.03 -5.33 -0.39
C ARG A 120 -9.12 -4.13 -0.63
N LEU A 121 -9.03 -3.71 -1.89
CA LEU A 121 -8.32 -2.48 -2.28
C LEU A 121 -8.94 -1.24 -1.62
N LEU A 122 -8.12 -0.46 -0.91
CA LEU A 122 -8.50 0.84 -0.33
C LEU A 122 -8.04 1.99 -1.22
N SER A 123 -6.79 1.94 -1.65
CA SER A 123 -6.13 2.87 -2.58
C SER A 123 -4.99 2.12 -3.28
N PRO A 124 -4.42 2.65 -4.38
CA PRO A 124 -3.25 2.02 -5.00
C PRO A 124 -2.17 1.70 -3.96
N GLY A 125 -1.74 0.43 -3.91
CA GLY A 125 -0.74 -0.05 -2.96
C GLY A 125 -1.19 -0.19 -1.51
N MET A 126 -2.49 -0.06 -1.19
CA MET A 126 -3.02 -0.31 0.16
C MET A 126 -4.29 -1.15 0.12
N TYR A 127 -4.33 -2.17 0.97
CA TYR A 127 -5.42 -3.14 1.03
C TYR A 127 -5.80 -3.41 2.49
N CYS A 128 -7.06 -3.80 2.72
CA CYS A 128 -7.52 -4.27 4.03
C CYS A 128 -8.17 -5.64 3.93
N HIS A 129 -8.11 -6.39 5.03
CA HIS A 129 -8.82 -7.65 5.13
C HIS A 129 -10.33 -7.42 5.15
N GLN A 130 -11.09 -8.35 4.58
CA GLN A 130 -12.50 -8.12 4.29
C GLN A 130 -13.37 -8.17 5.54
N GLU A 131 -13.12 -9.18 6.36
CA GLU A 131 -13.83 -9.45 7.61
C GLU A 131 -13.25 -8.60 8.74
N ASN A 132 -11.91 -8.53 8.80
CA ASN A 132 -11.17 -7.80 9.81
C ASN A 132 -10.51 -6.55 9.23
N ARG A 133 -11.28 -5.47 9.08
CA ARG A 133 -10.80 -4.21 8.48
C ARG A 133 -9.72 -3.48 9.28
N ASN A 134 -9.42 -3.95 10.49
CA ASN A 134 -8.34 -3.40 11.31
C ASN A 134 -6.97 -3.84 10.78
N ILE A 135 -6.88 -4.95 10.04
CA ILE A 135 -5.63 -5.41 9.43
C ILE A 135 -5.52 -4.91 8.00
N GLN A 136 -4.39 -4.26 7.73
CA GLN A 136 -4.08 -3.64 6.45
C GLN A 136 -2.70 -4.09 5.99
N ILE A 137 -2.58 -4.39 4.70
CA ILE A 137 -1.30 -4.56 4.03
C ILE A 137 -1.07 -3.39 3.09
N CYS A 138 0.16 -2.92 2.99
CA CYS A 138 0.51 -1.83 2.10
C CYS A 138 1.89 -1.97 1.49
N GLU A 139 2.08 -1.28 0.37
CA GLU A 139 3.36 -1.10 -0.28
C GLU A 139 4.21 -0.12 0.53
N GLY A 140 5.36 -0.59 1.00
CA GLY A 140 6.37 0.19 1.72
C GLY A 140 7.21 1.06 0.79
N THR A 141 6.61 1.79 -0.15
CA THR A 141 7.33 2.78 -0.95
C THR A 141 7.78 3.95 -0.05
N ARG A 142 8.81 4.68 -0.45
CA ARG A 142 9.35 5.82 0.32
C ARG A 142 8.27 6.84 0.68
N GLU A 143 7.35 7.15 -0.24
CA GLU A 143 6.24 8.09 -0.01
C GLU A 143 5.20 7.54 0.97
N ASN A 144 4.89 6.25 0.88
CA ASN A 144 3.94 5.61 1.79
C ASN A 144 4.53 5.49 3.19
N LEU A 145 5.80 5.07 3.29
CA LEU A 145 6.54 5.03 4.54
C LEU A 145 6.61 6.42 5.19
N LYS A 146 6.92 7.47 4.43
CA LYS A 146 6.89 8.85 4.93
C LYS A 146 5.54 9.20 5.58
N LYS A 147 4.42 8.95 4.89
CA LYS A 147 3.07 9.22 5.43
C LYS A 147 2.73 8.36 6.67
N ILE A 148 3.15 7.10 6.66
CA ILE A 148 2.94 6.12 7.74
C ILE A 148 3.73 6.55 8.99
N LEU A 149 4.97 6.98 8.80
CA LEU A 149 5.92 7.33 9.85
C LEU A 149 5.70 8.75 10.39
N GLU A 150 5.38 9.74 9.54
CA GLU A 150 5.02 11.10 9.97
C GLU A 150 3.85 11.09 10.95
N LYS A 151 2.81 10.29 10.68
CA LYS A 151 1.64 10.14 11.58
C LYS A 151 2.01 9.59 12.97
N ARG A 152 3.17 8.94 13.09
CA ARG A 152 3.64 8.27 14.31
C ARG A 152 4.75 9.06 15.02
N SER A 153 5.49 9.90 14.29
CA SER A 153 6.60 10.76 14.79
C SER A 153 6.29 11.60 16.04
N VAL A 154 5.04 12.05 16.23
CA VAL A 154 4.66 12.94 17.35
C VAL A 154 4.13 12.17 18.57
N LYS A 155 3.74 10.89 18.44
CA LYS A 155 3.10 10.11 19.52
C LYS A 155 3.49 8.63 19.50
N LYS A 156 4.51 8.32 20.30
CA LYS A 156 4.89 7.04 20.94
C LYS A 156 4.58 5.77 20.12
N ASN A 157 5.63 5.31 19.43
CA ASN A 157 5.61 4.50 18.21
C ASN A 157 5.30 3.02 18.43
N GLY A 158 4.13 2.56 17.98
CA GLY A 158 3.84 1.14 17.77
C GLY A 158 4.46 0.57 16.49
N THR A 159 5.64 1.06 16.09
CA THR A 159 6.34 0.64 14.86
C THR A 159 7.40 -0.38 15.22
N ILE A 160 7.35 -1.57 14.60
CA ILE A 160 8.34 -2.63 14.76
C ILE A 160 8.95 -2.92 13.40
N LEU A 161 10.28 -3.01 13.37
CA LEU A 161 11.03 -3.43 12.19
C LEU A 161 11.26 -4.94 12.27
N ILE A 162 10.93 -5.68 11.22
CA ILE A 162 11.22 -7.11 11.10
C ILE A 162 12.29 -7.29 10.03
N GLN A 163 13.42 -7.87 10.42
CA GLN A 163 14.56 -8.15 9.56
C GLN A 163 14.97 -9.62 9.70
N GLU A 164 15.65 -10.13 8.69
CA GLU A 164 16.24 -11.47 8.73
C GLU A 164 17.70 -11.43 9.11
N LEU A 165 18.15 -12.48 9.79
CA LEU A 165 19.55 -12.67 10.12
C LEU A 165 19.87 -14.16 10.35
N ASP A 166 21.09 -14.57 9.99
CA ASP A 166 21.59 -15.91 10.30
C ASP A 166 22.06 -15.99 11.76
N LEU A 167 21.11 -16.05 12.70
CA LEU A 167 21.41 -16.02 14.14
C LEU A 167 22.34 -17.17 14.56
N GLU A 168 22.29 -18.31 13.87
CA GLU A 168 23.11 -19.48 14.21
C GLU A 168 24.54 -19.35 13.74
N ALA A 169 24.75 -18.87 12.51
CA ALA A 169 26.10 -18.57 12.04
C ALA A 169 26.77 -17.55 12.97
N ILE A 170 26.04 -16.50 13.37
CA ILE A 170 26.54 -15.49 14.30
C ILE A 170 26.87 -16.08 15.68
N ARG A 171 25.99 -16.91 16.26
CA ARG A 171 26.23 -17.58 17.55
C ARG A 171 27.45 -18.50 17.51
N ASN A 172 27.63 -19.20 16.40
CA ASN A 172 28.70 -20.18 16.24
C ASN A 172 30.00 -19.58 15.66
N GLY A 173 30.06 -18.24 15.47
CA GLY A 173 31.22 -17.57 14.87
C GLY A 173 31.52 -18.02 13.43
N ARG A 174 30.50 -18.50 12.71
CA ARG A 174 30.60 -18.87 11.29
C ARG A 174 30.24 -17.68 10.41
N LEU A 175 30.65 -17.75 9.14
CA LEU A 175 30.25 -16.76 8.15
C LEU A 175 28.72 -16.81 7.98
N ALA A 176 28.06 -15.68 8.23
CA ALA A 176 26.61 -15.56 8.07
C ALA A 176 26.22 -15.60 6.60
N THR A 177 25.10 -16.25 6.29
CA THR A 177 24.50 -16.19 4.96
C THR A 177 24.00 -14.77 4.69
N GLU A 178 24.50 -14.13 3.63
CA GLU A 178 24.04 -12.80 3.25
C GLU A 178 22.80 -12.87 2.35
N THR A 179 21.75 -12.14 2.74
CA THR A 179 20.53 -11.99 1.94
C THR A 179 20.42 -10.58 1.33
N LEU A 180 19.60 -10.46 0.29
CA LEU A 180 19.32 -9.18 -0.36
C LEU A 180 18.59 -8.19 0.55
N TYR A 181 17.89 -8.66 1.59
CA TYR A 181 17.02 -7.80 2.38
C TYR A 181 17.51 -7.51 3.80
N GLN A 182 18.66 -8.07 4.20
CA GLN A 182 19.27 -7.88 5.53
C GLN A 182 19.55 -6.40 5.87
N GLU A 183 19.90 -5.57 4.88
CA GLU A 183 20.35 -4.17 5.06
C GLU A 183 19.38 -3.14 4.46
N VAL A 184 18.11 -3.51 4.26
CA VAL A 184 17.10 -2.60 3.66
C VAL A 184 16.92 -1.33 4.48
N PHE A 185 16.94 -1.48 5.81
CA PHE A 185 16.88 -0.37 6.75
C PHE A 185 18.23 -0.18 7.40
N GLN A 186 18.77 1.03 7.28
CA GLN A 186 20.02 1.38 7.94
C GLN A 186 19.80 1.45 9.44
N LEU A 187 20.55 0.62 10.18
CA LEU A 187 20.60 0.69 11.62
C LEU A 187 21.55 1.81 12.06
N PRO A 188 21.22 2.56 13.12
CA PRO A 188 22.14 3.50 13.74
C PRO A 188 23.46 2.80 14.12
N PRO A 189 24.62 3.43 13.94
CA PRO A 189 25.92 2.81 14.25
C PRO A 189 26.00 2.26 15.68
N ILE A 190 25.43 3.00 16.64
CA ILE A 190 25.35 2.61 18.07
C ILE A 190 24.58 1.29 18.25
N MET A 191 23.57 1.04 17.41
CA MET A 191 22.81 -0.20 17.48
C MET A 191 23.54 -1.38 16.85
N GLN A 192 24.37 -1.18 15.82
CA GLN A 192 25.05 -2.29 15.12
C GLN A 192 25.92 -3.11 16.08
N GLU A 193 26.72 -2.45 16.92
CA GLU A 193 27.56 -3.12 17.92
C GLU A 193 26.72 -3.80 19.02
N CYS A 194 25.66 -3.15 19.49
CA CYS A 194 24.73 -3.74 20.46
C CYS A 194 24.01 -4.98 19.88
N VAL A 195 23.68 -4.95 18.59
CA VAL A 195 23.03 -6.04 17.87
C VAL A 195 23.95 -7.26 17.84
N GLU A 196 25.18 -7.11 17.36
CA GLU A 196 26.14 -8.21 17.29
C GLU A 196 26.41 -8.84 18.66
N ASN A 197 26.60 -8.02 19.69
CA ASN A 197 26.86 -8.50 21.05
C ASN A 197 25.64 -9.23 21.62
N SER A 198 24.44 -8.66 21.49
CA SER A 198 23.20 -9.28 21.98
C SER A 198 22.93 -10.62 21.30
N LEU A 199 23.18 -10.70 20.00
CA LEU A 199 22.99 -11.92 19.20
C LEU A 199 23.94 -13.04 19.60
N ARG A 200 25.22 -12.72 19.85
CA ARG A 200 26.22 -13.70 20.35
C ARG A 200 25.85 -14.25 21.72
N THR A 201 25.26 -13.42 22.59
CA THR A 201 24.85 -13.83 23.95
C THR A 201 23.45 -14.44 24.04
N SER A 202 22.66 -14.38 22.96
CA SER A 202 21.27 -14.89 22.95
C SER A 202 21.23 -16.42 23.08
N HIS A 203 20.16 -16.95 23.71
CA HIS A 203 20.03 -18.38 23.92
C HIS A 203 19.86 -19.14 22.60
N SER A 204 20.51 -20.30 22.47
CA SER A 204 20.53 -21.09 21.24
C SER A 204 19.15 -21.53 20.73
N LYS A 205 18.12 -21.51 21.60
CA LYS A 205 16.74 -21.91 21.27
C LYS A 205 15.88 -20.78 20.72
N ASP A 206 16.31 -19.52 20.84
CA ASP A 206 15.48 -18.38 20.44
C ASP A 206 15.43 -18.30 18.91
N ARG A 207 14.22 -18.43 18.35
CA ARG A 207 13.95 -18.29 16.90
C ARG A 207 13.86 -16.84 16.45
N ILE A 208 13.56 -15.93 17.38
CA ILE A 208 13.41 -14.50 17.16
C ILE A 208 14.19 -13.77 18.25
N VAL A 209 15.01 -12.79 17.86
CA VAL A 209 15.75 -11.92 18.80
C VAL A 209 15.24 -10.50 18.66
N ALA A 210 14.83 -9.90 19.77
CA ALA A 210 14.29 -8.54 19.82
C ALA A 210 15.32 -7.57 20.40
N ILE A 211 15.57 -6.46 19.70
CA ILE A 211 16.55 -5.45 20.11
C ILE A 211 15.86 -4.08 20.14
N PRO A 212 15.86 -3.39 21.30
CA PRO A 212 15.22 -2.08 21.42
C PRO A 212 15.94 -1.02 20.59
N TRP A 213 15.16 -0.14 19.97
CA TRP A 213 15.72 0.95 19.18
C TRP A 213 16.36 1.99 20.10
N SER A 214 17.68 2.15 19.99
CA SER A 214 18.49 2.90 20.95
C SER A 214 18.79 4.35 20.51
N ASP A 215 18.31 4.75 19.34
CA ASP A 215 18.53 6.10 18.82
C ASP A 215 17.59 7.13 19.48
N LEU A 216 18.19 8.18 20.04
CA LEU A 216 17.52 9.32 20.66
C LEU A 216 17.25 10.46 19.67
N SER A 217 17.62 10.28 18.40
CA SER A 217 17.42 11.30 17.37
C SER A 217 15.93 11.68 17.22
N PRO A 218 15.63 12.98 17.07
CA PRO A 218 14.26 13.44 16.87
C PRO A 218 13.76 12.98 15.50
N GLY A 219 12.74 12.12 15.47
CA GLY A 219 12.19 11.60 14.22
C GLY A 219 11.31 10.36 14.42
N PRO A 220 10.71 9.83 13.34
CA PRO A 220 9.98 8.58 13.42
C PRO A 220 10.95 7.39 13.47
N SER A 221 11.30 6.95 14.68
CA SER A 221 12.06 5.74 14.92
C SER A 221 11.15 4.53 15.24
N PRO A 222 11.53 3.31 14.81
CA PRO A 222 10.94 2.09 15.35
C PRO A 222 11.09 2.00 16.86
N GLN A 223 10.25 1.21 17.51
CA GLN A 223 10.40 0.89 18.93
C GLN A 223 11.44 -0.21 19.14
N GLU A 224 11.39 -1.25 18.30
CA GLU A 224 12.28 -2.40 18.35
C GLU A 224 12.54 -2.94 16.94
N VAL A 225 13.66 -3.63 16.79
CA VAL A 225 13.96 -4.51 15.65
C VAL A 225 13.81 -5.94 16.10
N LEU A 226 13.08 -6.74 15.33
CA LEU A 226 12.99 -8.18 15.49
C LEU A 226 13.78 -8.87 14.38
N TYR A 227 14.80 -9.62 14.78
CA TYR A 227 15.52 -10.50 13.89
C TYR A 227 14.89 -11.89 13.91
N THR A 228 14.50 -12.37 12.74
CA THR A 228 14.07 -13.75 12.50
C THR A 228 15.16 -14.52 11.76
N HIS A 229 15.21 -15.84 11.94
CA HIS A 229 16.02 -16.69 11.09
C HIS A 229 15.60 -16.60 9.62
N ILE A 230 16.59 -16.76 8.74
CA ILE A 230 16.40 -16.94 7.30
C ILE A 230 15.67 -18.28 7.06
N PRO A 231 14.47 -18.29 6.47
CA PRO A 231 13.73 -19.51 6.19
C PRO A 231 14.44 -20.40 5.16
N GLY A 232 14.35 -21.73 5.32
CA GLY A 232 14.85 -22.70 4.33
C GLY A 232 16.32 -23.11 4.48
N LEU A 233 17.15 -22.42 5.28
CA LEU A 233 18.55 -22.81 5.55
C LEU A 233 18.70 -24.06 6.44
N ARG A 234 17.61 -24.56 7.05
CA ARG A 234 17.66 -25.51 8.17
C ARG A 234 17.03 -26.88 7.95
N GLN A 235 16.55 -27.21 6.75
CA GLN A 235 15.88 -28.50 6.56
C GLN A 235 16.78 -29.55 5.94
N GLU A 236 17.74 -30.03 6.75
CA GLU A 236 18.18 -31.42 6.61
C GLU A 236 17.02 -32.33 7.06
N GLY A 237 16.13 -32.68 6.12
CA GLY A 237 15.19 -33.79 6.29
C GLY A 237 13.74 -33.48 6.72
N ALA A 238 13.19 -32.29 6.50
CA ALA A 238 11.76 -32.05 6.78
C ALA A 238 10.87 -32.17 5.53
N GLU A 239 9.83 -33.00 5.61
CA GLU A 239 8.79 -33.23 4.58
C GLU A 239 7.87 -32.01 4.34
N SER A 240 8.17 -30.84 4.90
CA SER A 240 7.30 -29.66 4.82
C SER A 240 7.55 -28.86 3.55
N SER A 241 6.48 -28.42 2.88
CA SER A 241 6.61 -27.58 1.69
C SER A 241 7.36 -26.28 1.99
N PRO A 242 8.23 -25.78 1.10
CA PRO A 242 9.03 -24.58 1.35
C PRO A 242 8.17 -23.35 1.66
N LEU A 243 6.98 -23.25 1.04
CA LEU A 243 6.01 -22.20 1.32
C LEU A 243 5.55 -22.22 2.78
N SER A 244 5.30 -23.40 3.35
CA SER A 244 4.86 -23.52 4.75
C SER A 244 5.93 -23.02 5.72
N VAL A 245 7.20 -23.30 5.46
CA VAL A 245 8.33 -22.85 6.28
C VAL A 245 8.43 -21.33 6.31
N TYR A 246 8.33 -20.69 5.13
CA TYR A 246 8.33 -19.23 5.04
C TYR A 246 7.11 -18.62 5.72
N THR A 247 5.92 -19.20 5.51
CA THR A 247 4.68 -18.71 6.12
C THR A 247 4.76 -18.76 7.65
N VAL A 248 5.28 -19.86 8.22
CA VAL A 248 5.49 -19.99 9.67
C VAL A 248 6.46 -18.91 10.18
N ALA A 249 7.56 -18.65 9.49
CA ALA A 249 8.52 -17.62 9.90
C ALA A 249 7.88 -16.22 9.96
N TYR A 250 7.10 -15.84 8.94
CA TYR A 250 6.36 -14.58 8.96
C TYR A 250 5.30 -14.54 10.07
N VAL A 251 4.55 -15.63 10.27
CA VAL A 251 3.52 -15.71 11.32
C VAL A 251 4.14 -15.54 12.71
N GLU A 252 5.24 -16.26 13.00
CA GLU A 252 5.97 -16.13 14.27
C GLU A 252 6.46 -14.70 14.47
N ALA A 253 7.06 -14.08 13.44
CA ALA A 253 7.55 -12.70 13.51
C ALA A 253 6.41 -11.68 13.72
N PHE A 254 5.28 -11.83 13.03
CA PHE A 254 4.13 -10.93 13.19
C PHE A 254 3.49 -11.06 14.57
N LYS A 255 3.32 -12.28 15.09
CA LYS A 255 2.81 -12.52 16.44
C LYS A 255 3.72 -11.90 17.48
N ALA A 256 5.03 -12.17 17.40
CA ALA A 256 6.01 -11.61 18.33
C ALA A 256 6.00 -10.07 18.33
N ALA A 257 5.95 -9.44 17.15
CA ALA A 257 5.86 -7.99 17.04
C ALA A 257 4.60 -7.41 17.68
N ILE A 258 3.46 -8.06 17.43
CA ILE A 258 2.17 -7.59 17.95
C ILE A 258 2.09 -7.76 19.46
N GLU A 259 2.53 -8.90 20.00
CA GLU A 259 2.56 -9.15 21.44
C GLU A 259 3.39 -8.08 22.18
N ARG A 260 4.57 -7.75 21.67
CA ARG A 260 5.47 -6.72 22.23
C ARG A 260 4.83 -5.34 22.30
N VAL A 261 4.06 -4.97 21.26
CA VAL A 261 3.40 -3.67 21.19
C VAL A 261 2.05 -3.67 21.93
N SER A 262 1.40 -4.83 22.03
CA SER A 262 0.08 -4.99 22.66
C SER A 262 0.09 -4.69 24.17
N VAL A 263 1.23 -4.81 24.84
CA VAL A 263 1.35 -4.45 26.27
C VAL A 263 1.67 -2.97 26.51
N SER A 264 2.12 -2.25 25.48
CA SER A 264 2.51 -0.84 25.61
C SER A 264 1.30 0.08 25.81
N ARG A 265 1.25 0.80 26.94
CA ARG A 265 0.23 1.85 27.20
C ARG A 265 0.31 3.02 26.23
N LEU A 266 1.41 3.11 25.49
CA LEU A 266 1.72 4.23 24.61
C LEU A 266 1.05 4.11 23.24
N VAL A 267 0.67 2.89 22.84
CA VAL A 267 0.07 2.60 21.53
C VAL A 267 -1.45 2.57 21.65
N ASN A 268 -2.10 3.59 21.09
CA ASN A 268 -3.54 3.79 21.26
C ASN A 268 -4.27 4.19 19.97
N LYS A 269 -4.03 5.36 19.36
CA LYS A 269 -4.85 5.80 18.19
C LYS A 269 -4.27 5.45 16.82
N ALA A 270 -2.95 5.48 16.66
CA ALA A 270 -2.29 5.25 15.36
C ALA A 270 -2.07 3.76 15.04
N GLY A 271 -2.31 2.88 16.01
CA GLY A 271 -2.18 1.43 15.86
C GLY A 271 -0.74 0.93 15.80
N ILE A 272 -0.61 -0.32 15.38
CA ILE A 272 0.66 -1.05 15.22
C ILE A 272 1.10 -0.97 13.76
N CYS A 273 2.38 -0.77 13.51
CA CYS A 273 2.98 -0.78 12.19
C CYS A 273 4.11 -1.81 12.16
N LEU A 274 4.03 -2.77 11.26
CA LEU A 274 5.11 -3.72 11.00
C LEU A 274 5.78 -3.31 9.70
N LEU A 275 7.07 -3.03 9.75
CA LEU A 275 7.91 -2.80 8.56
C LEU A 275 8.62 -4.10 8.25
N VAL A 276 8.38 -4.66 7.06
CA VAL A 276 8.76 -6.03 6.73
C VAL A 276 9.35 -6.06 5.34
N SER A 277 10.54 -6.64 5.18
CA SER A 277 11.10 -6.96 3.86
C SER A 277 10.87 -8.43 3.50
N PRO A 278 10.96 -8.81 2.21
CA PRO A 278 11.01 -10.21 1.84
C PRO A 278 12.11 -10.96 2.61
N LEU A 279 11.76 -12.07 3.22
CA LEU A 279 12.69 -12.98 3.90
C LEU A 279 13.20 -14.04 2.91
N GLY A 280 14.38 -14.60 3.13
CA GLY A 280 14.92 -15.78 2.48
C GLY A 280 15.61 -15.57 1.14
N VAL A 281 15.77 -14.33 0.68
CA VAL A 281 16.26 -14.07 -0.69
C VAL A 281 17.78 -13.89 -0.70
N VAL A 282 18.52 -14.95 -1.01
CA VAL A 282 19.99 -15.00 -0.95
C VAL A 282 20.63 -14.09 -2.03
N LYS A 283 21.75 -13.43 -1.71
CA LYS A 283 22.52 -12.64 -2.68
C LYS A 283 23.18 -13.53 -3.73
N GLY A 284 23.28 -13.04 -4.97
CA GLY A 284 24.04 -13.73 -6.03
C GLY A 284 23.32 -14.89 -6.72
N LEU A 285 22.03 -15.10 -6.43
CA LEU A 285 21.19 -16.02 -7.20
C LEU A 285 21.05 -15.56 -8.65
N ASP A 286 20.90 -16.53 -9.56
CA ASP A 286 20.52 -16.24 -10.94
C ASP A 286 19.10 -15.63 -11.00
N PRO A 287 18.74 -14.93 -12.11
CA PRO A 287 17.47 -14.21 -12.18
C PRO A 287 16.21 -15.08 -11.97
N GLU A 288 16.24 -16.34 -12.41
CA GLU A 288 15.09 -17.24 -12.30
C GLU A 288 14.92 -17.76 -10.87
N ALA A 289 16.02 -18.18 -10.23
CA ALA A 289 16.01 -18.53 -8.81
C ALA A 289 15.63 -17.32 -7.94
N LEU A 290 16.15 -16.13 -8.26
CA LEU A 290 15.82 -14.88 -7.56
C LEU A 290 14.32 -14.58 -7.63
N HIS A 291 13.73 -14.64 -8.82
CA HIS A 291 12.29 -14.47 -9.03
C HIS A 291 11.50 -15.47 -8.18
N SER A 292 11.87 -16.76 -8.26
CA SER A 292 11.19 -17.85 -7.56
C SER A 292 11.23 -17.67 -6.04
N THR A 293 12.37 -17.26 -5.47
CA THR A 293 12.50 -17.01 -4.03
C THR A 293 11.76 -15.75 -3.60
N LYS A 294 11.77 -14.67 -4.41
CA LYS A 294 10.95 -13.46 -4.15
C LYS A 294 9.45 -13.80 -4.16
N LEU A 295 9.00 -14.56 -5.16
CA LEU A 295 7.62 -15.02 -5.28
C LEU A 295 7.19 -15.85 -4.06
N LEU A 296 8.00 -16.86 -3.69
CA LEU A 296 7.78 -17.69 -2.51
C LEU A 296 7.62 -16.84 -1.24
N SER A 297 8.55 -15.92 -1.02
CA SER A 297 8.56 -15.04 0.16
C SER A 297 7.35 -14.10 0.19
N LYS A 298 6.99 -13.50 -0.95
CA LYS A 298 5.82 -12.60 -1.06
C LYS A 298 4.49 -13.35 -0.93
N MET A 299 4.40 -14.59 -1.43
CA MET A 299 3.24 -15.45 -1.20
C MET A 299 3.09 -15.83 0.28
N ALA A 300 4.19 -16.21 0.93
CA ALA A 300 4.21 -16.53 2.35
C ALA A 300 3.84 -15.32 3.21
N PHE A 301 4.31 -14.12 2.87
CA PHE A 301 3.90 -12.87 3.50
C PHE A 301 2.37 -12.67 3.44
N LEU A 302 1.75 -12.87 2.27
CA LEU A 302 0.29 -12.73 2.12
C LEU A 302 -0.48 -13.79 2.92
N GLN A 303 -0.02 -15.03 2.93
CA GLN A 303 -0.61 -16.10 3.75
C GLN A 303 -0.50 -15.81 5.25
N ALA A 304 0.65 -15.30 5.70
CA ALA A 304 0.87 -14.94 7.09
C ALA A 304 0.00 -13.74 7.51
N ALA A 305 -0.16 -12.75 6.63
CA ALA A 305 -1.07 -11.62 6.87
C ALA A 305 -2.54 -12.06 6.92
N GLU A 306 -2.95 -13.01 6.07
CA GLU A 306 -4.30 -13.59 6.08
C GLU A 306 -4.55 -14.38 7.37
N PHE A 307 -3.58 -15.22 7.76
CA PHE A 307 -3.61 -15.95 9.02
C PHE A 307 -3.76 -15.00 10.21
N LEU A 308 -2.95 -13.94 10.24
CA LEU A 308 -3.05 -12.91 11.26
C LEU A 308 -4.43 -12.23 11.26
N ALA A 309 -5.01 -11.93 10.11
CA ALA A 309 -6.32 -11.27 10.04
C ALA A 309 -7.46 -12.11 10.61
N ARG A 310 -7.32 -13.44 10.59
CA ARG A 310 -8.30 -14.40 11.11
C ARG A 310 -8.05 -14.79 12.56
N GLU A 311 -6.78 -14.96 12.93
CA GLU A 311 -6.39 -15.56 14.22
C GLU A 311 -5.74 -14.60 15.20
N ALA A 312 -5.43 -13.35 14.82
CA ALA A 312 -4.80 -12.42 15.76
C ALA A 312 -5.73 -12.07 16.91
N VAL A 313 -5.43 -12.61 18.08
CA VAL A 313 -6.06 -12.24 19.33
C VAL A 313 -5.27 -11.10 19.98
N LEU A 314 -5.67 -9.87 19.67
CA LEU A 314 -5.28 -8.74 20.52
C LEU A 314 -6.04 -8.83 21.85
N PRO A 315 -5.47 -8.36 22.98
CA PRO A 315 -6.22 -8.19 24.22
C PRO A 315 -7.51 -7.41 23.97
N GLU A 316 -8.60 -7.72 24.69
CA GLU A 316 -9.92 -7.12 24.44
C GLU A 316 -9.89 -5.57 24.37
N SER A 317 -9.12 -4.96 25.27
CA SER A 317 -8.89 -3.50 25.34
C SER A 317 -8.26 -2.90 24.07
N LYS A 318 -7.66 -3.74 23.23
CA LYS A 318 -6.93 -3.42 22.01
C LYS A 318 -7.45 -4.13 20.77
N SER A 319 -8.52 -4.91 20.87
CA SER A 319 -9.17 -5.65 19.76
C SER A 319 -9.48 -4.81 18.52
N LYS A 320 -9.64 -3.48 18.69
CA LYS A 320 -9.93 -2.52 17.61
C LYS A 320 -8.72 -1.73 17.13
N LEU A 321 -7.51 -2.02 17.62
CA LEU A 321 -6.31 -1.33 17.16
C LEU A 321 -6.05 -1.66 15.69
N PRO A 322 -5.80 -0.64 14.84
CA PRO A 322 -5.39 -0.90 13.48
C PRO A 322 -3.98 -1.50 13.46
N ILE A 323 -3.78 -2.52 12.64
CA ILE A 323 -2.47 -3.12 12.36
C ILE A 323 -2.18 -2.89 10.87
N THR A 324 -1.09 -2.21 10.59
CA THR A 324 -0.59 -2.00 9.23
C THR A 324 0.69 -2.80 9.04
N ILE A 325 0.74 -3.65 8.02
CA ILE A 325 1.92 -4.40 7.62
C ILE A 325 2.41 -3.81 6.29
N ALA A 326 3.57 -3.18 6.30
CA ALA A 326 4.18 -2.59 5.12
C ALA A 326 5.23 -3.55 4.55
N LEU A 327 5.00 -4.03 3.32
CA LEU A 327 5.99 -4.83 2.60
C LEU A 327 6.95 -3.88 1.87
N VAL A 328 8.23 -3.95 2.22
CA VAL A 328 9.28 -3.02 1.82
C VAL A 328 10.26 -3.77 0.95
N ASP A 329 10.32 -3.39 -0.32
CA ASP A 329 11.23 -3.94 -1.31
C ASP A 329 11.86 -2.73 -2.02
N PRO A 330 13.09 -2.31 -1.67
CA PRO A 330 13.70 -1.09 -2.20
C PRO A 330 13.96 -1.17 -3.71
N GLU A 331 13.97 -2.39 -4.26
CA GLU A 331 14.11 -2.63 -5.69
C GLU A 331 12.78 -2.54 -6.44
N SER A 332 11.64 -2.41 -5.73
CA SER A 332 10.31 -2.42 -6.33
C SER A 332 9.52 -1.15 -6.02
N VAL A 333 9.05 -0.48 -7.09
CA VAL A 333 8.12 0.65 -6.98
C VAL A 333 6.71 0.23 -6.55
N ALA A 334 6.41 -1.08 -6.58
CA ALA A 334 5.12 -1.63 -6.20
C ALA A 334 5.29 -3.02 -5.53
N PRO A 335 5.85 -3.10 -4.30
CA PRO A 335 6.28 -4.36 -3.67
C PRO A 335 5.20 -5.45 -3.56
N LEU A 336 3.92 -5.06 -3.47
CA LEU A 336 2.77 -5.98 -3.40
C LEU A 336 2.18 -6.32 -4.78
N ARG A 337 2.35 -5.46 -5.78
CA ARG A 337 1.76 -5.67 -7.12
C ARG A 337 2.77 -6.19 -8.13
N SER A 338 4.04 -6.27 -7.75
CA SER A 338 5.16 -6.69 -8.58
C SER A 338 6.09 -7.61 -7.82
N ILE A 339 6.54 -8.68 -8.48
CA ILE A 339 7.54 -9.61 -7.95
C ILE A 339 8.96 -9.06 -8.20
N ASP A 340 9.30 -8.74 -9.46
CA ASP A 340 10.70 -8.45 -9.85
C ASP A 340 11.01 -7.00 -10.23
N THR A 341 10.00 -6.14 -10.43
CA THR A 341 10.20 -4.95 -11.28
C THR A 341 11.18 -3.95 -10.68
N ASN A 342 12.28 -3.73 -11.42
CA ASN A 342 12.95 -2.44 -11.57
C ASN A 342 13.36 -2.25 -13.05
N VAL A 343 12.77 -1.31 -13.80
CA VAL A 343 13.15 -1.08 -15.22
C VAL A 343 13.70 0.34 -15.48
N MET A 344 13.72 1.25 -14.51
CA MET A 344 14.25 2.61 -14.77
C MET A 344 15.14 3.26 -13.72
N PHE A 345 15.29 2.71 -12.49
CA PHE A 345 16.12 3.35 -11.46
C PHE A 345 16.96 2.34 -10.68
N PRO A 346 18.27 2.22 -10.98
CA PRO A 346 19.13 1.15 -10.44
C PRO A 346 19.74 1.44 -9.05
N SER A 347 19.41 2.55 -8.38
CA SER A 347 20.02 2.83 -7.07
C SER A 347 19.25 2.13 -5.94
N ARG A 348 19.86 1.07 -5.41
CA ARG A 348 19.49 0.46 -4.12
C ARG A 348 19.74 1.49 -3.02
N GLU A 349 18.75 2.33 -2.75
CA GLU A 349 18.79 3.23 -1.60
C GLU A 349 18.42 2.44 -0.35
N CYS A 350 19.40 2.15 0.52
CA CYS A 350 19.08 1.72 1.87
C CYS A 350 18.27 2.84 2.54
N LEU A 351 17.14 2.49 3.13
CA LEU A 351 16.24 3.46 3.73
C LEU A 351 16.80 3.89 5.08
N SER A 352 17.12 5.18 5.21
CA SER A 352 17.48 5.76 6.51
C SER A 352 16.22 6.31 7.19
N PHE A 353 16.06 6.07 8.49
CA PHE A 353 14.93 6.67 9.23
C PHE A 353 15.00 8.20 9.28
N SER A 354 16.20 8.76 9.13
CA SER A 354 16.42 10.21 9.02
C SER A 354 15.71 10.82 7.81
N ASP A 355 15.55 10.06 6.71
CA ASP A 355 14.87 10.50 5.49
C ASP A 355 13.37 10.74 5.69
N PHE A 356 12.79 10.17 6.74
CA PHE A 356 11.36 10.29 7.07
C PHE A 356 11.09 11.34 8.13
N THR A 357 12.11 12.10 8.55
CA THR A 357 11.89 13.24 9.42
C THR A 357 11.01 14.28 8.71
N PRO A 358 9.93 14.75 9.37
CA PRO A 358 9.03 15.71 8.75
C PRO A 358 9.80 16.98 8.42
N SER A 359 9.81 17.33 7.14
CA SER A 359 10.46 18.52 6.60
C SER A 359 9.65 19.78 6.91
N SER A 360 9.47 20.12 8.19
CA SER A 360 9.14 21.48 8.69
C SER A 360 8.77 21.47 10.19
N PHE A 361 9.74 21.80 11.04
CA PHE A 361 9.53 22.80 12.09
C PHE A 361 9.56 24.19 11.42
N SER A 362 8.60 24.49 10.54
CA SER A 362 8.35 25.89 10.16
C SER A 362 7.34 26.42 11.17
N TRP A 363 7.85 26.82 12.33
CA TRP A 363 7.11 27.65 13.27
C TRP A 363 6.86 29.00 12.60
N CYS A 364 5.78 29.11 11.83
CA CYS A 364 5.08 30.38 11.74
C CYS A 364 4.32 30.55 13.06
N HIS A 365 5.03 31.01 14.09
CA HIS A 365 4.38 31.76 15.15
C HIS A 365 3.78 33.00 14.51
N VAL A 366 2.47 32.96 14.28
CA VAL A 366 1.69 34.20 14.25
C VAL A 366 1.54 34.57 15.71
N ILE A 367 2.30 35.58 16.14
CA ILE A 367 2.09 36.31 17.39
C ILE A 367 0.75 37.04 17.28
#